data_AF-A0A4V3SW25-F1
#
_entry.id   AF-A0A4V3SW25-F1
#
_cell.length_a   1.000
_cell.length_b   1.000
_cell.length_c   1.000
_cell.angle_alpha   90.00
_cell.angle_beta   90.00
_cell.angle_gamma   90.00
#
_symmetry.space_group_name_H-M   'P 1'
#
loop_
_entity.id
_entity.type
_entity.pdbx_description
1 polymer ?
#
loop_
_entity_poly.entity_id
_entity_poly.type
_entity_poly.pdbx_seq_one_letter_code
_entity_poly.pdbx_strand_id
1 'polypeptide(L)'
;AAPARAADVARGPLGKDGKPLSLRFVLPSGPGSAGLRSVGERIAAMLDTIGIRTVITKVSDESYFRDHVASGDYDMALYSWPATAYPATDDRPIFAKPVPATDGSLLVEQNYTRVGTDHIDQLFDQAVSELDEKTARDLMKQADARIWAAAGSIPLFQRPQLVAADRKLVNVGAFGFGVPHYQDIGYKAPRAAGAPAHPEK
;
A
#
# COMPACT_ATOMS: atom_id res chain seq x y z
N ALA A 1 -33.83 -10.45 -7.39
CA ALA A 1 -33.55 -10.11 -8.79
C ALA A 1 -32.29 -9.27 -8.83
N ALA A 2 -31.24 -9.72 -9.52
CA ALA A 2 -30.04 -8.91 -9.71
C ALA A 2 -30.37 -7.72 -10.63
N PRO A 3 -29.86 -6.51 -10.39
CA PRO A 3 -30.06 -5.41 -11.32
C PRO A 3 -29.36 -5.72 -12.64
N ALA A 4 -30.02 -5.39 -13.74
CA ALA A 4 -29.50 -5.57 -15.09
C ALA A 4 -28.18 -4.80 -15.27
N ARG A 5 -27.16 -5.48 -15.80
CA ARG A 5 -25.90 -4.88 -16.23
C ARG A 5 -26.23 -3.93 -17.38
N ALA A 6 -26.17 -2.63 -17.14
CA ALA A 6 -26.26 -1.64 -18.20
C ALA A 6 -25.17 -1.94 -19.23
N ALA A 7 -25.53 -1.95 -20.51
CA ALA A 7 -24.57 -2.15 -21.59
C ALA A 7 -23.48 -1.06 -21.52
N ASP A 8 -22.22 -1.47 -21.56
CA ASP A 8 -21.05 -0.58 -21.68
C ASP A 8 -21.13 0.16 -23.02
N VAL A 9 -21.84 1.27 -23.04
CA VAL A 9 -21.64 2.28 -24.08
C VAL A 9 -20.36 2.99 -23.68
N ALA A 10 -19.28 2.74 -24.42
CA ALA A 10 -18.00 3.43 -24.24
C ALA A 10 -18.27 4.92 -24.12
N ARG A 11 -18.05 5.47 -22.92
CA ARG A 11 -18.25 6.91 -22.69
C ARG A 11 -17.20 7.66 -23.50
N GLY A 12 -17.62 8.67 -24.25
CA GLY A 12 -16.69 9.59 -24.89
C GLY A 12 -15.76 10.25 -23.86
N PRO A 13 -14.65 10.87 -24.30
CA PRO A 13 -13.66 11.43 -23.39
C PRO A 13 -14.31 12.43 -22.42
N LEU A 14 -14.06 12.25 -21.13
CA LEU A 14 -14.52 13.16 -20.10
C LEU A 14 -13.75 14.48 -20.17
N GLY A 15 -14.40 15.56 -19.79
CA GLY A 15 -13.81 16.88 -19.74
C GLY A 15 -14.75 17.88 -19.10
N LYS A 16 -14.22 19.03 -18.70
CA LYS A 16 -14.98 20.13 -18.13
C LYS A 16 -14.45 21.44 -18.69
N ASP A 17 -15.36 22.36 -19.03
CA ASP A 17 -15.02 23.70 -19.54
C ASP A 17 -14.07 23.65 -20.76
N GLY A 18 -14.30 22.69 -21.65
CA GLY A 18 -13.48 22.48 -22.85
C GLY A 18 -12.12 21.83 -22.61
N LYS A 19 -11.78 21.48 -21.36
CA LYS A 19 -10.53 20.79 -21.01
C LYS A 19 -10.79 19.28 -20.86
N PRO A 20 -10.08 18.41 -21.61
CA PRO A 20 -10.18 16.97 -21.43
C PRO A 20 -9.60 16.56 -20.07
N LEU A 21 -10.22 15.58 -19.42
CA LEU A 21 -9.70 14.93 -18.23
C LEU A 21 -8.61 13.94 -18.65
N SER A 22 -7.36 14.30 -18.38
CA SER A 22 -6.18 13.48 -18.66
C SER A 22 -5.30 13.42 -17.42
N LEU A 23 -5.01 12.22 -16.94
CA LEU A 23 -4.19 11.98 -15.74
C LEU A 23 -2.80 11.48 -16.14
N ARG A 24 -1.75 12.08 -15.59
CA ARG A 24 -0.37 11.60 -15.71
C ARG A 24 -0.09 10.53 -14.66
N PHE A 25 0.18 9.33 -15.14
CA PHE A 25 0.49 8.17 -14.33
C PHE A 25 1.99 7.88 -14.37
N VAL A 26 2.71 8.28 -13.32
CA VAL A 26 4.15 8.10 -13.23
C VAL A 26 4.46 6.70 -12.70
N LEU A 27 5.31 5.95 -13.41
CA LEU A 27 5.71 4.59 -13.03
C LEU A 27 7.23 4.41 -13.17
N PRO A 28 7.87 3.62 -12.28
CA PRO A 28 9.27 3.26 -12.44
C PRO A 28 9.49 2.36 -13.67
N SER A 29 10.69 2.37 -14.23
CA SER A 29 11.02 1.71 -15.52
C SER A 29 11.95 0.51 -15.40
N GLY A 30 12.61 0.34 -14.25
CA GLY A 30 13.60 -0.70 -14.03
C GLY A 30 13.04 -2.12 -14.01
N PRO A 31 13.92 -3.13 -14.06
CA PRO A 31 13.49 -4.53 -14.20
C PRO A 31 12.63 -5.02 -13.03
N GLY A 32 12.90 -4.53 -11.81
CA GLY A 32 12.13 -4.89 -10.60
C GLY A 32 10.70 -4.34 -10.58
N SER A 33 10.36 -3.38 -11.44
CA SER A 33 9.04 -2.72 -11.46
C SER A 33 8.09 -3.25 -12.54
N ALA A 34 8.43 -4.34 -13.24
CA ALA A 34 7.57 -4.94 -14.27
C ALA A 34 6.15 -5.25 -13.77
N GLY A 35 6.02 -5.75 -12.53
CA GLY A 35 4.72 -5.98 -11.89
C GLY A 35 3.91 -4.70 -11.69
N LEU A 36 4.53 -3.62 -11.20
CA LEU A 36 3.88 -2.31 -11.04
C LEU A 36 3.40 -1.76 -12.39
N ARG A 37 4.23 -1.88 -13.44
CA ARG A 37 3.84 -1.43 -14.78
C ARG A 37 2.64 -2.20 -15.33
N SER A 38 2.60 -3.51 -15.13
CA SER A 38 1.46 -4.35 -15.55
C SER A 38 0.16 -3.96 -14.84
N VAL A 39 0.23 -3.59 -13.56
CA VAL A 39 -0.92 -3.06 -12.81
C VAL A 39 -1.33 -1.69 -13.34
N GLY A 40 -0.36 -0.79 -13.57
CA GLY A 40 -0.61 0.55 -14.10
C GLY A 40 -1.26 0.54 -15.49
N GLU A 41 -0.82 -0.34 -16.38
CA GLU A 41 -1.41 -0.55 -17.71
C GLU A 41 -2.87 -1.02 -17.63
N ARG A 42 -3.19 -1.93 -16.70
CA ARG A 42 -4.57 -2.38 -16.44
C ARG A 42 -5.45 -1.27 -15.91
N ILE A 43 -4.93 -0.45 -14.98
CA ILE A 43 -5.65 0.71 -14.45
C ILE A 43 -5.93 1.71 -15.57
N ALA A 44 -4.92 2.04 -16.39
CA ALA A 44 -5.10 2.95 -17.53
C ALA A 44 -6.18 2.43 -18.51
N ALA A 45 -6.19 1.12 -18.79
CA ALA A 45 -7.22 0.51 -19.63
C ALA A 45 -8.63 0.62 -19.01
N MET A 46 -8.78 0.38 -17.70
CA MET A 46 -10.07 0.53 -17.00
C MET A 46 -10.54 2.00 -16.91
N LEU A 47 -9.61 2.95 -16.81
CA LEU A 47 -9.93 4.38 -16.84
C LEU A 47 -10.40 4.82 -18.22
N ASP A 48 -9.79 4.28 -19.28
CA ASP A 48 -10.20 4.53 -20.66
C ASP A 48 -11.64 4.07 -20.93
N THR A 49 -12.07 2.92 -20.39
CA THR A 49 -13.46 2.43 -20.57
C THR A 49 -14.51 3.38 -19.99
N ILE A 50 -14.13 4.22 -19.01
CA ILE A 50 -15.02 5.24 -18.42
C ILE A 50 -14.74 6.66 -18.93
N GLY A 51 -13.90 6.80 -19.97
CA GLY A 51 -13.60 8.07 -20.63
C GLY A 51 -12.53 8.93 -19.94
N ILE A 52 -11.77 8.37 -18.99
CA ILE A 52 -10.64 9.07 -18.35
C ILE A 52 -9.37 8.72 -19.08
N ARG A 53 -8.76 9.70 -19.76
CA ARG A 53 -7.48 9.49 -20.43
C ARG A 53 -6.37 9.35 -19.39
N THR A 54 -5.48 8.39 -19.59
CA THR A 54 -4.29 8.21 -18.75
C THR A 54 -3.02 8.23 -19.60
N VAL A 55 -2.05 9.06 -19.22
CA VAL A 55 -0.73 9.16 -19.86
C VAL A 55 0.30 8.51 -18.94
N ILE A 56 0.78 7.32 -19.30
CA ILE A 56 1.81 6.63 -18.54
C ILE A 56 3.18 7.23 -18.85
N THR A 57 3.83 7.79 -17.83
CA THR A 57 5.20 8.33 -17.91
C THR A 57 6.14 7.41 -17.15
N LYS A 58 7.07 6.78 -17.86
CA LYS A 58 8.07 5.89 -17.28
C LYS A 58 9.31 6.69 -16.90
N VAL A 59 9.75 6.59 -15.65
CA VAL A 59 10.92 7.30 -15.10
C VAL A 59 11.94 6.31 -14.55
N SER A 60 13.17 6.76 -14.29
CA SER A 60 14.19 5.89 -13.67
C SER A 60 13.76 5.48 -12.25
N ASP A 61 14.16 4.29 -11.79
CA ASP A 61 13.83 3.84 -10.43
C ASP A 61 14.44 4.76 -9.36
N GLU A 62 15.62 5.31 -9.63
CA GLU A 62 16.31 6.25 -8.75
C GLU A 62 15.54 7.59 -8.59
N SER A 63 15.02 8.13 -9.70
CA SER A 63 14.28 9.39 -9.70
C SER A 63 12.84 9.22 -9.25
N TYR A 64 12.24 8.03 -9.42
CA TYR A 64 10.81 7.79 -9.24
C TYR A 64 10.28 8.34 -7.91
N PHE A 65 10.91 7.96 -6.79
CA PHE A 65 10.40 8.36 -5.50
C PHE A 65 10.82 9.78 -5.10
N ARG A 66 12.10 10.10 -5.25
CA ARG A 66 12.67 11.39 -4.82
C ARG A 66 12.12 12.55 -5.65
N ASP A 67 12.14 12.41 -6.97
CA ASP A 67 11.91 13.54 -7.88
C ASP A 67 10.45 13.63 -8.33
N HIS A 68 9.65 12.55 -8.19
CA HIS A 68 8.23 12.55 -8.58
C HIS A 68 7.26 12.31 -7.42
N VAL A 69 7.39 11.20 -6.66
CA VAL A 69 6.41 10.90 -5.60
C VAL A 69 6.53 11.87 -4.42
N ALA A 70 7.74 12.05 -3.87
CA ALA A 70 7.97 12.94 -2.74
C ALA A 70 7.69 14.41 -3.10
N SER A 71 8.05 14.83 -4.31
CA SER A 71 7.82 16.20 -4.81
C SER A 71 6.34 16.48 -5.13
N GLY A 72 5.51 15.45 -5.36
CA GLY A 72 4.13 15.61 -5.81
C GLY A 72 3.98 15.80 -7.33
N ASP A 73 5.01 15.51 -8.11
CA ASP A 73 5.00 15.62 -9.58
C ASP A 73 4.32 14.42 -10.25
N TYR A 74 3.04 14.19 -9.94
CA TYR A 74 2.20 13.14 -10.52
C TYR A 74 0.70 13.44 -10.33
N ASP A 75 -0.17 12.86 -11.16
CA ASP A 75 -1.60 12.75 -10.85
C ASP A 75 -1.92 11.36 -10.28
N MET A 76 -1.23 10.33 -10.79
CA MET A 76 -1.30 8.96 -10.29
C MET A 76 0.10 8.36 -10.16
N ALA A 77 0.30 7.54 -9.12
CA ALA A 77 1.53 6.79 -8.87
C ALA A 77 1.18 5.46 -8.15
N LEU A 78 2.05 4.45 -8.28
CA LEU A 78 1.93 3.18 -7.57
C LEU A 78 3.10 2.97 -6.63
N TYR A 79 2.81 2.83 -5.35
CA TYR A 79 3.80 2.55 -4.33
C TYR A 79 3.11 1.84 -3.16
N SER A 80 3.90 1.33 -2.22
CA SER A 80 3.40 0.62 -1.05
C SER A 80 4.28 0.91 0.15
N TRP A 81 3.68 0.96 1.33
CA TRP A 81 4.40 0.89 2.59
C TRP A 81 4.47 -0.56 3.10
N PRO A 82 5.52 -0.93 3.85
CA PRO A 82 5.48 -2.14 4.67
C PRO A 82 4.31 -2.06 5.63
N ALA A 83 3.55 -3.16 5.76
CA ALA A 83 2.50 -3.23 6.76
C ALA A 83 3.11 -3.50 8.15
N THR A 84 2.42 -3.07 9.20
CA THR A 84 2.89 -3.10 10.59
C THR A 84 1.85 -3.69 11.56
N ALA A 85 2.32 -4.13 12.72
CA ALA A 85 1.48 -4.49 13.86
C ALA A 85 0.99 -3.27 14.67
N TYR A 86 1.52 -2.06 14.40
CA TYR A 86 1.28 -0.85 15.19
C TYR A 86 0.71 0.31 14.35
N PRO A 87 -0.46 0.15 13.71
CA PRO A 87 -0.97 1.11 12.72
C PRO A 87 -1.20 2.51 13.30
N ALA A 88 -1.60 2.64 14.56
CA ALA A 88 -1.80 3.95 15.19
C ALA A 88 -0.50 4.79 15.22
N THR A 89 0.67 4.16 15.38
CA THR A 89 1.96 4.86 15.40
C THR A 89 2.55 4.99 14.01
N ASP A 90 2.58 3.88 13.26
CA ASP A 90 3.35 3.79 12.02
C ASP A 90 2.61 4.39 10.81
N ASP A 91 1.27 4.39 10.81
CA ASP A 91 0.48 4.96 9.71
C ASP A 91 0.25 6.47 9.88
N ARG A 92 0.45 7.03 11.08
CA ARG A 92 0.31 8.46 11.34
C ARG A 92 1.04 9.34 10.30
N PRO A 93 2.35 9.14 10.02
CA PRO A 93 3.06 9.96 9.02
C PRO A 93 2.56 9.77 7.58
N ILE A 94 1.84 8.69 7.29
CA ILE A 94 1.29 8.41 5.95
C ILE A 94 0.06 9.27 5.66
N PHE A 95 -0.70 9.62 6.71
CA PHE A 95 -1.95 10.36 6.59
C PHE A 95 -1.93 11.73 7.26
N ALA A 96 -0.79 12.13 7.82
CA ALA A 96 -0.59 13.42 8.49
C ALA A 96 -0.98 14.60 7.59
N LYS A 97 -1.62 15.62 8.17
CA LYS A 97 -1.87 16.88 7.46
C LYS A 97 -0.54 17.57 7.12
N PRO A 98 -0.34 18.03 5.87
CA PRO A 98 0.80 18.88 5.54
C PRO A 98 0.79 20.17 6.36
N VAL A 99 1.94 20.51 6.95
CA VAL A 99 2.11 21.76 7.71
C VAL A 99 3.20 22.65 7.09
N PRO A 100 3.11 23.98 7.20
CA PRO A 100 4.16 24.87 6.72
C PRO A 100 5.51 24.60 7.41
N ALA A 101 6.57 24.50 6.62
CA ALA A 101 7.95 24.48 7.07
C ALA A 101 8.48 25.91 7.31
N THR A 102 9.60 26.01 8.02
CA THR A 102 10.26 27.31 8.32
C THR A 102 10.82 28.00 7.08
N ASP A 103 11.12 27.25 6.02
CA ASP A 103 11.61 27.74 4.73
C ASP A 103 10.48 28.07 3.73
N GLY A 104 9.22 27.98 4.17
CA GLY A 104 8.04 28.23 3.34
C GLY A 104 7.59 27.03 2.49
N SER A 105 8.29 25.90 2.54
CA SER A 105 7.84 24.64 1.95
C SER A 105 6.76 23.96 2.81
N LEU A 106 6.29 22.78 2.40
CA LEU A 106 5.37 21.96 3.19
C LEU A 106 6.12 20.76 3.78
N LEU A 107 6.02 20.58 5.09
CA LEU A 107 6.33 19.33 5.75
C LEU A 107 5.18 18.36 5.49
N VAL A 108 5.42 17.39 4.59
CA VAL A 108 4.41 16.41 4.15
C VAL A 108 4.58 15.04 4.80
N GLU A 109 5.63 14.83 5.60
CA GLU A 109 6.00 13.53 6.15
C GLU A 109 6.02 12.43 5.06
N GLN A 110 5.25 11.36 5.23
CA GLN A 110 5.04 10.32 4.21
C GLN A 110 3.71 10.48 3.45
N ASN A 111 2.95 11.54 3.71
CA ASN A 111 1.69 11.83 3.03
C ASN A 111 1.93 12.48 1.66
N TYR A 112 2.39 11.68 0.71
CA TYR A 112 2.66 12.14 -0.66
C TYR A 112 1.41 12.65 -1.39
N THR A 113 0.22 12.24 -0.95
CA THR A 113 -1.07 12.71 -1.50
C THR A 113 -1.50 14.06 -0.94
N ARG A 114 -0.95 14.48 0.21
CA ARG A 114 -1.21 15.76 0.87
C ARG A 114 -2.67 16.01 1.27
N VAL A 115 -3.48 14.95 1.38
CA VAL A 115 -4.92 15.06 1.72
C VAL A 115 -5.23 14.92 3.22
N GLY A 116 -4.21 14.86 4.07
CA GLY A 116 -4.37 14.74 5.52
C GLY A 116 -5.16 15.92 6.11
N THR A 117 -5.82 15.71 7.25
CA THR A 117 -6.66 16.72 7.89
C THR A 117 -6.44 16.75 9.40
N ASP A 118 -6.74 17.88 10.04
CA ASP A 118 -6.58 18.02 11.50
C ASP A 118 -7.38 16.95 12.26
N HIS A 119 -8.52 16.52 11.72
CA HIS A 119 -9.35 15.50 12.37
C HIS A 119 -8.75 14.10 12.24
N ILE A 120 -8.08 13.78 11.13
CA ILE A 120 -7.34 12.52 11.00
C ILE A 120 -6.19 12.52 12.01
N ASP A 121 -5.43 13.63 12.08
CA ASP A 121 -4.31 13.77 13.02
C ASP A 121 -4.76 13.61 14.48
N GLN A 122 -5.87 14.27 14.87
CA GLN A 122 -6.45 14.14 16.21
C GLN A 122 -6.83 12.71 16.57
N LEU A 123 -7.41 11.95 15.62
CA LEU A 123 -7.79 10.55 15.86
C LEU A 123 -6.56 9.67 16.05
N PHE A 124 -5.49 9.89 15.28
CA PHE A 124 -4.21 9.20 15.47
C PHE A 124 -3.57 9.54 16.82
N ASP A 125 -3.51 10.82 17.18
CA ASP A 125 -2.91 11.27 18.44
C ASP A 125 -3.66 10.70 19.67
N GLN A 126 -5.00 10.61 19.59
CA GLN A 126 -5.82 9.93 20.60
C GLN A 126 -5.58 8.43 20.63
N ALA A 127 -5.55 7.77 19.47
CA ALA A 127 -5.38 6.31 19.39
C ALA A 127 -4.02 5.86 19.92
N VAL A 128 -2.94 6.61 19.68
CA VAL A 128 -1.59 6.30 20.19
C VAL A 128 -1.49 6.48 21.70
N SER A 129 -2.25 7.41 22.27
CA SER A 129 -2.22 7.72 23.70
C SER A 129 -3.20 6.88 24.53
N GLU A 130 -4.05 6.08 23.88
CA GLU A 130 -5.09 5.27 24.52
C GLU A 130 -4.53 3.94 25.06
N LEU A 131 -4.86 3.62 26.30
CA LEU A 131 -4.41 2.42 26.99
C LEU A 131 -5.40 1.26 26.87
N ASP A 132 -6.68 1.54 26.62
CA ASP A 132 -7.69 0.54 26.33
C ASP A 132 -7.68 0.16 24.85
N GLU A 133 -7.27 -1.08 24.57
CA GLU A 133 -7.08 -1.59 23.22
C GLU A 133 -8.38 -1.56 22.37
N LYS A 134 -9.54 -1.72 23.00
CA LYS A 134 -10.83 -1.64 22.29
C LYS A 134 -11.10 -0.20 21.84
N THR A 135 -10.90 0.76 22.73
CA THR A 135 -11.07 2.19 22.45
C THR A 135 -10.08 2.66 21.39
N ALA A 136 -8.82 2.27 21.47
CA ALA A 136 -7.81 2.57 20.45
C ALA A 136 -8.23 2.05 19.05
N ARG A 137 -8.78 0.82 18.98
CA ARG A 137 -9.32 0.28 17.72
C ARG A 137 -10.52 1.05 17.20
N ASP A 138 -11.42 1.50 18.07
CA ASP A 138 -12.59 2.27 17.66
C ASP A 138 -12.22 3.68 17.17
N LEU A 139 -11.17 4.29 17.72
CA LEU A 139 -10.56 5.52 17.19
C LEU A 139 -9.94 5.27 15.81
N MET A 140 -9.20 4.17 15.64
CA MET A 140 -8.60 3.81 14.35
C MET A 140 -9.64 3.54 13.25
N LYS A 141 -10.79 2.92 13.57
CA LYS A 141 -11.91 2.78 12.61
C LYS A 141 -12.49 4.12 12.16
N GLN A 142 -12.56 5.10 13.07
CA GLN A 142 -12.99 6.44 12.72
C GLN A 142 -11.97 7.13 11.81
N ALA A 143 -10.68 6.97 12.09
CA ALA A 143 -9.62 7.49 11.23
C ALA A 143 -9.69 6.87 9.83
N ASP A 144 -9.82 5.55 9.75
CA ASP A 144 -9.97 4.80 8.49
C ASP A 144 -11.16 5.30 7.66
N ALA A 145 -12.34 5.49 8.28
CA ALA A 145 -13.50 6.02 7.58
C ALA A 145 -13.27 7.42 6.99
N ARG A 146 -12.48 8.27 7.67
CA ARG A 146 -12.13 9.62 7.18
C ARG A 146 -11.08 9.57 6.08
N ILE A 147 -10.08 8.71 6.21
CA ILE A 147 -9.08 8.45 5.16
C ILE A 147 -9.77 7.96 3.89
N TRP A 148 -10.71 7.01 4.03
CA TRP A 148 -11.50 6.49 2.92
C TRP A 148 -12.33 7.60 2.24
N ALA A 149 -12.95 8.48 3.01
CA ALA A 149 -13.71 9.61 2.47
C ALA A 149 -12.83 10.64 1.75
N ALA A 150 -11.59 10.85 2.20
CA ALA A 150 -10.64 11.76 1.54
C ALA A 150 -10.14 11.20 0.19
N ALA A 151 -10.14 9.87 0.04
CA ALA A 151 -9.83 9.15 -1.21
C ALA A 151 -8.49 9.54 -1.87
N GLY A 152 -7.50 9.99 -1.09
CA GLY A 152 -6.17 10.35 -1.61
C GLY A 152 -5.34 9.14 -2.04
N SER A 153 -5.61 7.97 -1.46
CA SER A 153 -5.03 6.69 -1.89
C SER A 153 -6.10 5.61 -1.93
N ILE A 154 -5.99 4.69 -2.90
CA ILE A 154 -6.93 3.58 -3.08
C ILE A 154 -6.13 2.28 -2.93
N PRO A 155 -6.32 1.52 -1.83
CA PRO A 155 -5.70 0.22 -1.66
C PRO A 155 -6.13 -0.74 -2.78
N LEU A 156 -5.16 -1.36 -3.45
CA LEU A 156 -5.42 -2.27 -4.58
C LEU A 156 -5.46 -3.74 -4.16
N PHE A 157 -4.41 -4.21 -3.51
CA PHE A 157 -4.27 -5.59 -3.04
C PHE A 157 -3.14 -5.68 -2.01
N GLN A 158 -3.18 -6.72 -1.19
CA GLN A 158 -2.08 -7.08 -0.30
C GLN A 158 -1.11 -8.01 -1.03
N ARG A 159 0.20 -7.74 -0.92
CA ARG A 159 1.23 -8.64 -1.44
C ARG A 159 1.51 -9.73 -0.40
N PRO A 160 1.34 -11.03 -0.73
CA PRO A 160 1.65 -12.09 0.21
C PRO A 160 3.16 -12.15 0.47
N GLN A 161 3.53 -12.56 1.68
CA GLN A 161 4.91 -12.91 1.99
C GLN A 161 5.19 -14.32 1.44
N LEU A 162 6.06 -14.41 0.43
CA LEU A 162 6.49 -15.68 -0.16
C LEU A 162 7.92 -15.97 0.27
N VAL A 163 8.12 -17.08 0.98
CA VAL A 163 9.43 -17.51 1.47
C VAL A 163 9.71 -18.92 0.94
N ALA A 164 10.79 -19.05 0.17
CA ALA A 164 11.35 -20.35 -0.17
C ALA A 164 12.41 -20.71 0.88
N ALA A 165 12.26 -21.86 1.52
CA ALA A 165 13.19 -22.36 2.53
C ALA A 165 13.62 -23.80 2.21
N ASP A 166 14.81 -24.18 2.65
CA ASP A 166 15.28 -25.56 2.56
C ASP A 166 14.36 -26.48 3.39
N ARG A 167 14.02 -27.67 2.85
CA ARG A 167 13.14 -28.64 3.54
C ARG A 167 13.70 -29.17 4.85
N LYS A 168 15.00 -29.00 5.08
CA LYS A 168 15.71 -29.36 6.31
C LYS A 168 15.66 -28.24 7.35
N LEU A 169 15.34 -27.01 6.98
CA LEU A 169 15.22 -25.90 7.92
C LEU A 169 13.90 -26.01 8.71
N VAL A 170 13.93 -25.67 9.99
CA VAL A 170 12.78 -25.67 10.91
C VAL A 170 12.58 -24.28 11.51
N ASN A 171 11.35 -24.01 11.96
CA ASN A 171 10.94 -22.75 12.60
C ASN A 171 11.15 -21.48 11.75
N VAL A 172 11.13 -21.64 10.43
CA VAL A 172 11.34 -20.57 9.44
C VAL A 172 10.21 -20.58 8.42
N GLY A 173 9.78 -19.40 7.97
CA GLY A 173 8.73 -19.28 6.96
C GLY A 173 8.27 -17.84 6.78
N ALA A 174 7.04 -17.70 6.29
CA ALA A 174 6.34 -16.42 6.29
C ALA A 174 5.77 -16.17 7.70
N PHE A 175 6.21 -15.08 8.35
CA PHE A 175 5.80 -14.73 9.70
C PHE A 175 4.68 -13.67 9.74
N GLY A 176 4.37 -13.03 8.60
CA GLY A 176 3.40 -11.94 8.55
C GLY A 176 3.84 -10.79 9.46
N PHE A 177 2.98 -10.42 10.42
CA PHE A 177 3.30 -9.43 11.45
C PHE A 177 4.05 -9.99 12.68
N GLY A 178 4.29 -11.30 12.72
CA GLY A 178 5.06 -11.94 13.78
C GLY A 178 6.56 -11.67 13.64
N VAL A 179 7.24 -11.54 14.78
CA VAL A 179 8.70 -11.45 14.82
C VAL A 179 9.28 -12.87 14.86
N PRO A 180 10.22 -13.24 13.98
CA PRO A 180 10.86 -14.55 14.04
C PRO A 180 11.73 -14.69 15.30
N HIS A 181 11.60 -15.82 15.99
CA HIS A 181 12.53 -16.22 17.03
C HIS A 181 13.77 -16.85 16.40
N TYR A 182 14.75 -16.01 16.04
CA TYR A 182 15.95 -16.45 15.33
C TYR A 182 16.71 -17.56 16.05
N GLN A 183 16.69 -17.58 17.39
CA GLN A 183 17.34 -18.64 18.19
C GLN A 183 16.71 -20.02 18.00
N ASP A 184 15.47 -20.09 17.53
CA ASP A 184 14.74 -21.35 17.32
C ASP A 184 14.87 -21.87 15.89
N ILE A 185 15.45 -21.07 14.97
CA ILE A 185 15.69 -21.45 13.58
C ILE A 185 16.90 -22.37 13.51
N GLY A 186 16.75 -23.52 12.85
CA GLY A 186 17.83 -24.48 12.71
C GLY A 186 17.56 -25.55 11.65
N TYR A 187 18.48 -26.50 11.53
CA TYR A 187 18.28 -27.67 10.66
C TYR A 187 17.74 -28.86 11.47
N LYS A 188 16.89 -29.67 10.85
CA LYS A 188 16.53 -31.00 11.36
C LYS A 188 17.81 -31.76 11.67
N ALA A 189 17.89 -32.35 12.88
CA ALA A 189 18.99 -33.25 13.22
C ALA A 189 19.08 -34.37 12.17
N PRO A 190 20.30 -34.83 11.82
CA PRO A 190 20.43 -36.02 10.98
C PRO A 190 19.69 -37.16 11.66
N ARG A 191 18.80 -37.85 10.93
CA ARG A 191 18.21 -39.10 11.43
C ARG A 191 19.38 -40.05 11.66
N ALA A 192 19.65 -40.41 12.92
CA ALA A 192 20.64 -41.44 13.21
C ALA A 192 20.27 -42.70 12.41
N ALA A 193 21.22 -43.21 11.62
CA ALA A 193 21.05 -44.48 10.94
C ALA A 193 20.84 -45.56 12.01
N GLY A 194 19.60 -46.01 12.20
CA GLY A 194 19.28 -47.09 13.15
C GLY A 194 18.04 -46.93 14.04
N ALA A 195 17.26 -45.83 13.98
CA ALA A 195 16.02 -45.76 14.75
C ALA A 195 14.96 -46.75 14.19
N PRO A 196 14.50 -47.75 14.96
CA PRO A 196 13.56 -48.76 14.47
C PRO A 196 12.22 -48.12 14.10
N ALA A 197 11.61 -48.60 13.01
CA ALA A 197 10.25 -48.23 12.67
C ALA A 197 9.33 -48.66 13.81
N HIS A 198 8.60 -47.71 14.41
CA HIS A 198 7.51 -48.07 15.32
C HIS A 198 6.46 -48.85 14.52
N PRO A 199 6.06 -50.06 14.95
CA PRO A 199 4.95 -50.75 14.32
C PRO A 199 3.65 -50.04 14.72
N GLU A 200 2.82 -49.74 13.71
CA GLU A 200 1.44 -49.27 13.93
C GLU A 200 0.68 -50.30 14.78
N LYS A 201 -0.11 -49.79 15.74
CA LYS A 201 -1.18 -50.52 16.42
C LYS A 201 -2.49 -49.80 16.16
#